data_AF-A0A2P4SY46-F1
#
_entry.id   AF-A0A2P4SY46-F1
#
_cell.length_a   1.000
_cell.length_b   1.000
_cell.length_c   1.000
_cell.angle_alpha   90.00
_cell.angle_beta   90.00
_cell.angle_gamma   90.00
#
_symmetry.space_group_name_H-M   'P 1'
#
loop_
_entity.id
_entity.type
_entity.pdbx_description
1 polymer ?
#
loop_
_entity_poly.entity_id
_entity_poly.type
_entity_poly.pdbx_seq_one_letter_code
_entity_poly.pdbx_strand_id
1 'polypeptide(L)'
;MAAPKKRRSIEVNRCRRRNPSKLIPVKRNIDVCPECGNLKLKHVLCCYCYAKVKAETQQIRREIGKKEGGPFNAPAVESVVLYDGEKPTEKDEGKRIIERARKRPSWFIQN
;
A
#
# COMPACT_ATOMS: atom_id res chain seq x y z
N MET A 1 -48.62 -16.53 -7.61
CA MET A 1 -47.69 -15.40 -7.52
C MET A 1 -47.81 -14.78 -6.12
N ALA A 2 -46.75 -14.73 -5.32
CA ALA A 2 -46.84 -14.15 -3.98
C ALA A 2 -46.68 -12.62 -4.07
N ALA A 3 -47.69 -11.88 -3.60
CA ALA A 3 -47.67 -10.43 -3.55
C ALA A 3 -48.00 -9.92 -2.13
N PRO A 4 -47.39 -8.82 -1.66
CA PRO A 4 -47.73 -8.24 -0.36
C PRO A 4 -49.20 -7.84 -0.29
N LYS A 5 -49.94 -8.36 0.70
CA LYS A 5 -51.38 -8.09 0.83
C LYS A 5 -51.69 -6.62 1.19
N LYS A 6 -50.79 -5.92 1.88
CA LYS A 6 -50.94 -4.51 2.30
C LYS A 6 -49.61 -3.76 2.23
N ARG A 7 -49.69 -2.45 1.99
CA ARG A 7 -48.55 -1.52 2.10
C ARG A 7 -48.13 -1.38 3.56
N ARG A 8 -46.82 -1.39 3.83
CA ARG A 8 -46.28 -1.10 5.17
C ARG A 8 -46.39 0.39 5.47
N SER A 9 -46.81 0.73 6.68
CA SER A 9 -46.84 2.12 7.14
C SER A 9 -45.42 2.70 7.28
N ILE A 10 -45.31 4.02 7.43
CA ILE A 10 -44.02 4.69 7.57
C ILE A 10 -43.37 4.37 8.92
N GLU A 11 -44.17 4.21 9.98
CA GLU A 11 -43.75 3.85 11.34
C GLU A 11 -43.08 2.48 11.35
N VAL A 12 -43.75 1.46 10.76
CA VAL A 12 -43.19 0.09 10.64
C VAL A 12 -41.89 0.10 9.84
N ASN A 13 -41.84 0.87 8.74
CA ASN A 13 -40.63 0.99 7.95
C ASN A 13 -39.50 1.71 8.71
N ARG A 14 -39.81 2.74 9.51
CA ARG A 14 -38.82 3.44 10.34
C ARG A 14 -38.26 2.54 11.42
N CYS A 15 -39.10 1.82 12.18
CA CYS A 15 -38.64 0.87 13.20
C CYS A 15 -37.76 -0.23 12.60
N ARG A 16 -38.12 -0.76 11.42
CA ARG A 16 -37.30 -1.76 10.72
C ARG A 16 -35.95 -1.20 10.25
N ARG A 17 -35.92 0.02 9.70
CA ARG A 17 -34.70 0.63 9.12
C ARG A 17 -33.77 1.21 10.18
N ARG A 18 -34.31 1.78 11.25
CA ARG A 18 -33.56 2.46 12.32
C ARG A 18 -33.29 1.57 13.53
N ASN A 19 -33.57 0.27 13.42
CA ASN A 19 -33.15 -0.69 14.43
C ASN A 19 -31.61 -0.62 14.59
N PRO A 20 -31.07 -0.54 15.82
CA PRO A 20 -29.62 -0.49 16.04
C PRO A 20 -28.81 -1.59 15.34
N SER A 21 -29.38 -2.78 15.16
CA SER A 21 -28.75 -3.88 14.39
C SER A 21 -28.55 -3.60 12.89
N LYS A 22 -29.25 -2.60 12.34
CA LYS A 22 -29.13 -2.15 10.95
C LYS A 22 -28.27 -0.90 10.82
N LEU A 23 -27.92 -0.25 11.92
CA LEU A 23 -27.04 0.92 11.91
C LEU A 23 -25.58 0.50 11.82
N ILE A 24 -24.75 1.36 11.22
CA ILE A 24 -23.31 1.11 11.12
C ILE A 24 -22.70 1.29 12.51
N PRO A 25 -21.96 0.31 13.05
CA PRO A 25 -21.34 0.42 14.36
C PRO A 25 -20.17 1.40 14.32
N VAL A 26 -19.98 2.11 15.44
CA VAL A 26 -18.84 3.03 15.62
C VAL A 26 -17.55 2.22 15.74
N LYS A 27 -16.53 2.58 14.95
CA LYS A 27 -15.20 1.96 15.01
C LYS A 27 -14.32 2.68 16.04
N ARG A 28 -13.77 1.94 16.99
CA ARG A 28 -12.89 2.45 18.08
C ARG A 28 -11.43 2.02 17.93
N ASN A 29 -11.05 1.53 16.76
CA ASN A 29 -9.73 0.97 16.46
C ASN A 29 -8.93 1.84 15.49
N ILE A 30 -9.22 3.15 15.47
CA ILE A 30 -8.55 4.16 14.67
C ILE A 30 -7.55 4.89 15.57
N ASP A 31 -6.28 4.80 15.22
CA ASP A 31 -5.16 5.43 15.92
C ASP A 31 -4.36 6.33 14.96
N VAL A 32 -3.43 7.10 15.51
CA VAL A 32 -2.53 7.97 14.74
C VAL A 32 -1.26 7.19 14.36
N CYS A 33 -0.79 7.36 13.12
CA CYS A 33 0.47 6.78 12.67
C CYS A 33 1.66 7.55 13.26
N PRO A 34 2.64 6.87 13.88
CA PRO A 34 3.79 7.54 14.50
C PRO A 34 4.71 8.25 13.49
N GLU A 35 4.82 7.73 12.27
CA GLU A 35 5.72 8.27 11.24
C GLU A 35 5.21 9.55 10.57
N CYS A 36 3.90 9.63 10.32
CA CYS A 36 3.35 10.69 9.48
C CYS A 36 2.14 11.42 10.09
N GLY A 37 1.67 11.02 11.26
CA GLY A 37 0.51 11.63 11.92
C GLY A 37 -0.85 11.34 11.27
N ASN A 38 -0.92 10.61 10.16
CA ASN A 38 -2.20 10.24 9.55
C ASN A 38 -2.93 9.16 10.35
N LEU A 39 -4.27 9.17 10.27
CA LEU A 39 -5.09 8.13 10.88
C LEU A 39 -4.86 6.77 10.19
N LYS A 40 -4.73 5.71 11.00
CA LYS A 40 -4.63 4.32 10.57
C LYS A 40 -5.47 3.43 11.47
N LEU A 41 -5.79 2.23 11.01
CA LEU A 41 -6.33 1.20 11.89
C LEU A 41 -5.18 0.51 12.65
N LYS A 42 -5.45 0.01 13.87
CA LYS A 42 -4.45 -0.66 14.71
C LYS A 42 -3.71 -1.79 13.97
N HIS A 43 -4.48 -2.70 13.37
CA HIS A 43 -3.99 -3.91 12.69
C HIS A 43 -3.71 -3.72 11.19
N VAL A 44 -3.76 -2.50 10.67
CA VAL A 44 -3.53 -2.21 9.24
C VAL A 44 -2.35 -1.26 9.11
N LEU A 45 -1.54 -1.43 8.06
CA LEU A 45 -0.47 -0.49 7.71
C LEU A 45 -1.05 0.90 7.40
N CYS A 46 -0.26 1.95 7.63
CA CYS A 46 -0.68 3.30 7.26
C CYS A 46 -0.79 3.42 5.74
N CYS A 47 -1.96 3.84 5.25
CA CYS A 47 -2.21 4.00 3.82
C CYS A 47 -1.26 5.00 3.17
N TYR A 48 -0.92 6.08 3.86
CA TYR A 48 -0.03 7.12 3.33
C TYR A 48 1.43 6.66 3.24
N CYS A 49 1.97 6.07 4.31
CA CYS A 49 3.32 5.51 4.29
C CYS A 49 3.44 4.40 3.23
N TYR A 50 2.43 3.52 3.17
CA TYR A 50 2.39 2.46 2.16
C TYR A 50 2.34 3.02 0.72
N ALA A 51 1.57 4.09 0.48
CA ALA A 51 1.51 4.72 -0.83
C ALA A 51 2.87 5.28 -1.28
N LYS A 52 3.66 5.87 -0.35
CA LYS A 52 5.03 6.32 -0.63
C LYS A 52 5.95 5.17 -1.03
N VAL A 53 5.92 4.07 -0.28
CA VAL A 53 6.72 2.87 -0.57
C VAL A 53 6.31 2.27 -1.91
N LYS A 54 5.00 2.20 -2.18
CA LYS A 54 4.45 1.71 -3.46
C LYS A 54 4.94 2.57 -4.63
N ALA A 55 4.95 3.89 -4.49
CA ALA A 55 5.41 4.79 -5.54
C ALA A 55 6.90 4.58 -5.85
N GLU A 56 7.77 4.45 -4.83
CA GLU A 56 9.21 4.22 -5.06
C GLU A 56 9.47 2.84 -5.68
N THR A 57 8.84 1.79 -5.14
CA THR A 57 8.97 0.43 -5.67
C THR A 57 8.44 0.29 -7.10
N GLN A 58 7.40 1.03 -7.47
CA GLN A 58 6.92 1.07 -8.85
C GLN A 58 7.97 1.65 -9.80
N GLN A 59 8.70 2.68 -9.37
CA GLN A 59 9.77 3.25 -10.19
C GLN A 59 10.98 2.31 -10.30
N ILE A 60 11.35 1.65 -9.20
CA ILE A 60 12.39 0.61 -9.22
C ILE A 60 12.03 -0.50 -10.24
N ARG A 61 10.77 -0.97 -10.22
CA ARG A 61 10.29 -1.97 -11.19
C ARG A 61 10.34 -1.48 -12.64
N ARG A 62 10.12 -0.19 -12.89
CA ARG A 62 10.27 0.39 -14.23
C ARG A 62 11.73 0.39 -14.69
N GLU A 63 12.67 0.73 -13.81
CA GLU A 63 14.10 0.66 -14.14
C GLU A 63 14.57 -0.79 -14.36
N ILE A 64 14.05 -1.74 -13.58
CA ILE A 64 14.27 -3.18 -13.82
C ILE A 64 13.79 -3.57 -15.22
N GLY A 65 12.56 -3.20 -15.59
CA GLY A 65 12.01 -3.52 -16.90
C GLY A 65 12.81 -2.94 -18.06
N LYS A 66 13.36 -1.72 -17.91
CA LYS A 66 14.26 -1.13 -18.91
C LYS A 66 15.56 -1.92 -19.04
N LYS A 67 16.14 -2.41 -17.94
CA LYS A 67 17.36 -3.22 -17.95
C LYS A 67 17.13 -4.62 -18.53
N GLU A 68 15.97 -5.22 -18.26
CA GLU A 68 15.61 -6.55 -18.77
C GLU A 68 15.24 -6.52 -20.26
N GLY A 69 14.71 -5.40 -20.76
CA GLY A 69 14.51 -5.17 -22.20
C GLY A 69 13.43 -6.03 -22.86
N GLY A 70 12.77 -6.93 -22.13
CA GLY A 70 11.73 -7.80 -22.66
C GLY A 70 11.18 -8.80 -21.64
N PRO A 71 10.09 -9.51 -21.99
CA PRO A 71 9.55 -10.57 -21.16
C PRO A 71 10.52 -11.77 -21.08
N PHE A 72 10.47 -12.51 -19.96
CA PHE A 72 11.27 -13.72 -19.68
C PHE A 72 12.79 -13.54 -19.57
N ASN A 73 13.29 -12.33 -19.33
CA ASN A 73 14.71 -12.06 -19.12
C ASN A 73 15.06 -11.84 -17.63
N ALA A 74 14.58 -12.74 -16.76
CA ALA A 74 14.86 -12.65 -15.32
C ALA A 74 16.29 -13.13 -15.02
N PRO A 75 17.13 -12.32 -14.33
CA PRO A 75 18.49 -12.72 -14.01
C PRO A 75 18.54 -13.75 -12.87
N ALA A 76 19.59 -14.57 -12.85
CA ALA A 76 19.88 -15.51 -11.76
C ALA A 76 20.68 -14.88 -10.59
N VAL A 77 21.03 -13.59 -10.69
CA VAL A 77 21.80 -12.85 -9.69
C VAL A 77 20.90 -11.95 -8.84
N GLU A 78 21.31 -11.70 -7.59
CA GLU A 78 20.64 -10.75 -6.71
C GLU A 78 20.69 -9.33 -7.28
N SER A 79 19.75 -8.47 -6.86
CA SER A 79 19.70 -7.07 -7.27
C SER A 79 19.84 -6.11 -6.11
N VAL A 80 20.63 -5.05 -6.32
CA VAL A 80 20.88 -3.98 -5.34
C VAL A 80 20.40 -2.66 -5.92
N VAL A 81 19.77 -1.81 -5.11
CA VAL A 81 19.28 -0.49 -5.52
C VAL A 81 20.23 0.58 -5.00
N LEU A 82 20.82 1.35 -5.93
CA LEU A 82 21.69 2.48 -5.62
C LEU A 82 21.02 3.79 -6.00
N TYR A 83 21.20 4.81 -5.17
CA TYR A 83 20.74 6.17 -5.40
C TYR A 83 21.89 7.09 -5.80
N ASP A 84 21.57 8.32 -6.19
CA ASP A 84 22.57 9.29 -6.64
C ASP A 84 23.66 9.55 -5.59
N GLY A 85 24.91 9.37 -5.99
CA GLY A 85 26.09 9.60 -5.14
C GLY A 85 26.53 8.39 -4.31
N GLU A 86 25.85 7.26 -4.41
CA GLU A 86 26.22 6.02 -3.71
C GLU A 86 27.13 5.15 -4.56
N LYS A 87 28.13 4.54 -3.93
CA LYS A 87 29.03 3.57 -4.59
C LYS A 87 28.67 2.15 -4.15
N PRO A 88 28.85 1.14 -5.02
CA PRO A 88 28.69 -0.26 -4.64
C PRO A 88 29.61 -0.62 -3.47
N THR A 89 29.11 -1.39 -2.51
CA THR A 89 29.90 -1.93 -1.40
C THR A 89 30.63 -3.19 -1.86
N GLU A 90 31.68 -3.62 -1.16
CA GLU A 90 32.39 -4.90 -1.41
C GLU A 90 31.44 -6.11 -1.39
N LYS A 91 30.37 -6.04 -0.58
CA LYS A 91 29.32 -7.08 -0.51
C LYS A 91 28.37 -7.10 -1.73
N ASP A 92 28.37 -6.05 -2.52
CA ASP A 92 27.51 -5.88 -3.69
C ASP A 92 28.22 -6.31 -4.98
N GLU A 93 29.47 -6.77 -4.89
CA GLU A 93 30.22 -7.30 -6.02
C GLU A 93 29.50 -8.49 -6.66
N GLY A 94 29.31 -8.43 -7.97
CA GLY A 94 28.61 -9.47 -8.74
C GLY A 94 27.07 -9.38 -8.72
N LYS A 95 26.48 -8.43 -7.99
CA LYS A 95 25.02 -8.22 -7.97
C LYS A 95 24.56 -7.26 -9.08
N ARG A 96 23.32 -7.41 -9.52
CA ARG A 96 22.68 -6.52 -10.50
C ARG A 96 22.34 -5.18 -9.84
N ILE A 97 23.09 -4.15 -10.19
CA ILE A 97 22.84 -2.78 -9.72
C ILE A 97 21.64 -2.19 -10.46
N ILE A 98 20.70 -1.57 -9.74
CA ILE A 98 19.57 -0.79 -10.27
C ILE A 98 19.75 0.64 -9.79
N GLU A 99 20.00 1.55 -10.71
CA GLU A 99 20.28 2.95 -10.40
C GLU A 99 18.98 3.77 -10.35
N ARG A 100 18.92 4.70 -9.40
CA ARG A 100 17.82 5.64 -9.23
C ARG A 100 18.36 7.06 -9.19
N ALA A 101 17.97 7.86 -10.19
CA ALA A 101 18.24 9.30 -10.29
C ALA A 101 17.42 10.12 -9.27
N ARG A 102 17.62 9.82 -7.98
CA ARG A 102 16.98 10.48 -6.84
C ARG A 102 17.94 10.37 -5.65
N LYS A 103 17.81 11.29 -4.69
CA LYS A 103 18.39 11.13 -3.35
C LYS A 103 17.69 10.00 -2.59
N ARG A 104 18.46 9.19 -1.84
CA ARG A 104 17.92 8.09 -1.03
C ARG A 104 16.90 8.62 0.00
N PRO A 105 15.69 8.02 0.07
CA PRO A 105 14.74 8.35 1.12
C PRO A 105 15.24 7.94 2.51
N SER A 106 14.98 8.75 3.54
CA SER A 106 15.44 8.48 4.91
C SER A 106 14.92 7.15 5.51
N TRP A 107 13.74 6.69 5.08
CA TRP A 107 13.15 5.43 5.52
C TRP A 107 13.68 4.20 4.78
N PHE A 108 14.48 4.39 3.73
CA PHE A 108 15.03 3.31 2.91
C PHE A 108 16.53 3.18 3.16
N ILE A 109 16.87 2.39 4.18
CA ILE A 109 18.24 2.22 4.70
C ILE A 109 19.02 1.24 3.80
N GLN A 110 20.33 1.46 3.67
CA GLN A 110 21.24 0.49 3.04
C GLN A 110 21.53 -0.65 4.01
N ASN A 111 21.24 -1.88 3.60
CA ASN A 111 21.48 -3.10 4.37
C ASN A 111 22.71 -3.85 3.85
#